data_AF-A0A946YHK7-F1
#
_entry.id   AF-A0A946YHK7-F1
#
_cell.length_a   1.000
_cell.length_b   1.000
_cell.length_c   1.000
_cell.angle_alpha   90.00
_cell.angle_beta   90.00
_cell.angle_gamma   90.00
#
_symmetry.space_group_name_H-M   'P 1'
#
loop_
_entity.id
_entity.type
_entity.pdbx_description
1 polymer ?
#
loop_
_entity_poly.entity_id
_entity_poly.type
_entity_poly.pdbx_seq_one_letter_code
_entity_poly.pdbx_strand_id
1 'polypeptide(L)'
;MLPGNRQSSADKPASALQGARYLLRGFACLRRARVLPFVLAPLLVNIVIYGYSISYAGDLLQAFIDSWLHGLPDWLGFLRTIFIAIFYLGAALLVAVSFTWLANLVGAPFYGLMAEQVEKLNGETDATTALSLSTIPGIIWRALAREMQKLLYYLSRAIPLALLSLLGTFIAPLATLMPFIWFWFGAKMMTLQYVDYAYDNHGVGFREMRKSLRAQRRAGLGFGAITTLASMLPFFNALVVPAAVCGGTLFYMDTRLSKPNTHKQASETK
;
A
#
# COMPACT_ATOMS: atom_id res chain seq x y z
N MET A 1 5.75 9.71 -43.62
CA MET A 1 6.05 11.03 -43.04
C MET A 1 4.75 11.64 -42.55
N LEU A 2 4.61 11.79 -41.22
CA LEU A 2 3.79 12.78 -40.52
C LEU A 2 4.26 12.73 -39.05
N PRO A 3 5.23 13.58 -38.64
CA PRO A 3 5.64 13.67 -37.24
C PRO A 3 4.54 14.43 -36.48
N GLY A 4 3.70 13.69 -35.77
CA GLY A 4 2.70 14.23 -34.86
C GLY A 4 3.35 14.86 -33.63
N ASN A 5 3.60 16.16 -33.75
CA ASN A 5 3.83 17.17 -32.73
C ASN A 5 3.50 16.73 -31.26
N ARG A 6 4.48 16.17 -30.55
CA ARG A 6 4.47 16.00 -29.07
C ARG A 6 5.53 16.89 -28.41
N GLN A 7 5.62 18.14 -28.83
CA GLN A 7 6.47 19.13 -28.17
C GLN A 7 5.60 20.33 -27.75
N SER A 8 5.00 20.26 -26.55
CA SER A 8 4.71 21.44 -25.70
C SER A 8 4.00 21.03 -24.40
N SER A 9 4.69 20.33 -23.49
CA SER A 9 4.26 20.24 -22.09
C SER A 9 5.42 19.98 -21.11
N ALA A 10 6.66 20.28 -21.50
CA ALA A 10 7.85 19.84 -20.80
C ALA A 10 8.22 20.66 -19.55
N ASP A 11 7.44 21.67 -19.15
CA ASP A 11 7.94 22.63 -18.14
C ASP A 11 6.94 23.12 -17.09
N LYS A 12 5.85 22.37 -16.86
CA LYS A 12 4.99 22.63 -15.69
C LYS A 12 5.04 21.46 -14.72
N PRO A 13 5.32 21.69 -13.41
CA PRO A 13 5.26 20.64 -12.43
C PRO A 13 3.85 20.04 -12.47
N ALA A 14 3.78 18.72 -12.67
CA ALA A 14 2.52 18.02 -12.84
C ALA A 14 1.54 18.39 -11.71
N SER A 15 0.32 18.77 -12.09
CA SER A 15 -0.66 19.32 -11.14
C SER A 15 -1.24 18.22 -10.25
N ALA A 16 -1.78 18.59 -9.09
CA ALA A 16 -2.47 17.63 -8.22
C ALA A 16 -3.62 16.91 -8.96
N LEU A 17 -4.33 17.61 -9.84
CA LEU A 17 -5.37 17.02 -10.67
C LEU A 17 -4.83 15.95 -11.63
N GLN A 18 -3.67 16.21 -12.27
CA GLN A 18 -3.01 15.19 -13.09
C GLN A 18 -2.60 13.97 -12.26
N GLY A 19 -2.11 14.20 -11.04
CA GLY A 19 -1.87 13.17 -10.03
C GLY A 19 -3.10 12.29 -9.75
N ALA A 20 -4.23 12.92 -9.46
CA ALA A 20 -5.46 12.20 -9.14
C ALA A 20 -5.97 11.32 -10.30
N ARG A 21 -5.72 11.71 -11.55
CA ARG A 21 -6.11 10.93 -12.74
C ARG A 21 -5.39 9.58 -12.84
N TYR A 22 -4.24 9.39 -12.20
CA TYR A 22 -3.55 8.10 -12.21
C TYR A 22 -4.34 7.00 -11.49
N LEU A 23 -5.10 7.32 -10.43
CA LEU A 23 -5.95 6.33 -9.78
C LEU A 23 -7.07 5.86 -10.73
N LEU A 24 -7.70 6.79 -11.45
CA LEU A 24 -8.73 6.45 -12.46
C LEU A 24 -8.15 5.60 -13.60
N ARG A 25 -6.95 5.93 -14.08
CA ARG A 25 -6.22 5.09 -15.04
C ARG A 25 -5.89 3.71 -14.45
N GLY A 26 -5.58 3.65 -13.16
CA GLY A 26 -5.37 2.43 -12.40
C GLY A 26 -6.60 1.52 -12.40
N PHE A 27 -7.78 2.07 -12.10
CA PHE A 27 -9.05 1.35 -12.22
C PHE A 27 -9.31 0.83 -13.64
N ALA A 28 -9.01 1.64 -14.67
CA ALA A 28 -9.12 1.19 -16.05
C ALA A 28 -8.12 0.05 -16.38
N CYS A 29 -6.94 0.04 -15.76
CA CYS A 29 -5.93 -1.00 -15.91
C CYS A 29 -6.41 -2.36 -15.40
N LEU A 30 -7.20 -2.39 -14.31
CA LEU A 30 -7.73 -3.64 -13.73
C LEU A 30 -8.58 -4.46 -14.71
N ARG A 31 -9.15 -3.82 -15.73
CA ARG A 31 -9.94 -4.50 -16.78
C ARG A 31 -9.07 -5.30 -17.75
N ARG A 32 -7.73 -5.16 -17.71
CA ARG A 32 -6.82 -5.90 -18.57
C ARG A 32 -6.62 -7.31 -18.03
N ALA A 33 -6.94 -8.32 -18.85
CA ALA A 33 -6.87 -9.74 -18.48
C ALA A 33 -5.49 -10.17 -17.94
N ARG A 34 -4.39 -9.55 -18.40
CA ARG A 34 -3.03 -9.87 -17.93
C ARG A 34 -2.74 -9.39 -16.49
N VAL A 35 -3.48 -8.42 -15.97
CA VAL A 35 -3.28 -7.89 -14.60
C VAL A 35 -4.12 -8.66 -13.58
N LEU A 36 -5.27 -9.18 -13.99
CA LEU A 36 -6.26 -9.83 -13.13
C LEU A 36 -5.69 -10.98 -12.25
N PRO A 37 -4.78 -11.85 -12.72
CA PRO A 37 -4.20 -12.89 -11.88
C PRO A 37 -3.49 -12.34 -10.65
N PHE A 38 -2.81 -11.20 -10.77
CA PHE A 38 -2.09 -10.56 -9.66
C PHE A 38 -3.02 -9.86 -8.66
N VAL A 39 -4.28 -9.61 -9.05
CA VAL A 39 -5.32 -9.11 -8.15
C VAL A 39 -5.96 -10.26 -7.38
N LEU A 40 -6.25 -11.37 -8.07
CA LEU A 40 -6.95 -12.52 -7.50
C LEU A 40 -6.03 -13.40 -6.65
N ALA A 41 -4.76 -13.58 -7.02
CA ALA A 41 -3.86 -14.48 -6.31
C ALA A 41 -3.65 -14.09 -4.83
N PRO A 42 -3.37 -12.82 -4.45
CA PRO A 42 -3.30 -12.42 -3.04
C PRO A 42 -4.59 -12.67 -2.29
N LEU A 43 -5.74 -12.41 -2.93
CA LEU A 43 -7.05 -12.61 -2.33
C LEU A 43 -7.27 -14.08 -2.00
N LEU A 44 -6.99 -14.97 -2.97
CA LEU A 44 -7.13 -16.41 -2.80
C LEU A 44 -6.20 -16.95 -1.71
N VAL A 45 -4.93 -16.53 -1.74
CA VAL A 45 -3.96 -16.92 -0.70
C VAL A 45 -4.43 -16.45 0.69
N ASN A 46 -4.93 -15.22 0.80
CA ASN A 46 -5.48 -14.71 2.06
C ASN A 46 -6.71 -15.51 2.51
N ILE A 47 -7.66 -15.81 1.61
CA ILE A 47 -8.85 -16.61 1.95
C ILE A 47 -8.44 -17.98 2.50
N VAL A 48 -7.48 -18.64 1.86
CA VAL A 48 -7.01 -19.97 2.28
C VAL A 48 -6.31 -19.91 3.64
N ILE A 49 -5.31 -19.04 3.80
CA ILE A 49 -4.56 -18.93 5.05
C ILE A 49 -5.48 -18.51 6.19
N TYR A 50 -6.35 -17.54 5.94
CA TYR A 50 -7.19 -16.95 6.98
C TYR A 50 -8.37 -17.86 7.35
N GLY A 51 -8.97 -18.53 6.37
CA GLY A 51 -10.02 -19.53 6.61
C GLY A 51 -9.52 -20.65 7.52
N TYR A 52 -8.33 -21.18 7.25
CA TYR A 52 -7.69 -22.16 8.12
C TYR A 52 -7.38 -21.57 9.51
N SER A 53 -6.81 -20.36 9.55
CA SER A 53 -6.39 -19.72 10.81
C SER A 53 -7.57 -19.43 11.75
N ILE A 54 -8.73 -19.00 11.22
CA ILE A 54 -9.93 -18.73 12.03
C ILE A 54 -10.43 -20.03 12.68
N SER A 55 -10.50 -21.12 11.92
CA SER A 55 -11.01 -22.40 12.46
C SER A 55 -10.18 -22.86 13.66
N TYR A 56 -8.85 -22.87 13.49
CA TYR A 56 -7.92 -23.22 14.56
C TYR A 56 -7.94 -22.23 15.73
N ALA A 57 -8.07 -20.93 15.45
CA ALA A 57 -8.15 -19.91 16.49
C ALA A 57 -9.42 -20.00 17.32
N GLY A 58 -10.54 -20.44 16.73
CA GLY A 58 -11.81 -20.68 17.44
C GLY A 58 -11.66 -21.76 18.52
N ASP A 59 -11.05 -22.90 18.15
CA ASP A 59 -10.80 -23.99 19.09
C ASP A 59 -9.86 -23.55 20.22
N LEU A 60 -8.79 -22.82 19.88
CA LEU A 60 -7.85 -22.29 20.85
C LEU A 60 -8.51 -21.28 21.81
N LEU A 61 -9.37 -20.40 21.29
CA LEU A 61 -10.09 -19.42 22.09
C LEU A 61 -11.07 -20.12 23.03
N GLN A 62 -11.79 -21.12 22.56
CA GLN A 62 -12.73 -21.87 23.39
C GLN A 62 -12.01 -22.57 24.54
N ALA A 63 -10.89 -23.27 24.25
CA ALA A 63 -10.06 -23.89 25.28
C ALA A 63 -9.47 -22.86 26.26
N PHE A 64 -9.05 -21.70 25.77
CA PHE A 64 -8.56 -20.60 26.60
C PHE A 64 -9.65 -20.06 27.54
N ILE A 65 -10.85 -19.80 27.02
CA ILE A 65 -12.01 -19.38 27.81
C ILE A 65 -12.31 -20.43 28.89
N ASP A 66 -12.42 -21.70 28.53
CA ASP A 66 -12.73 -22.77 29.47
C ASP A 66 -11.66 -22.89 30.56
N SER A 67 -10.37 -22.77 30.22
CA SER A 67 -9.28 -22.80 31.20
C SER A 67 -9.32 -21.65 32.22
N TRP A 68 -9.73 -20.45 31.81
CA TRP A 68 -9.86 -19.29 32.69
C TRP A 68 -11.12 -19.34 33.56
N LEU A 69 -12.19 -19.97 33.05
CA LEU A 69 -13.49 -20.01 33.71
C LEU A 69 -13.74 -21.28 34.52
N HIS A 70 -12.91 -22.31 34.41
CA HIS A 70 -13.09 -23.57 35.14
C HIS A 70 -13.07 -23.41 36.67
N GLY A 71 -12.33 -22.42 37.20
CA GLY A 71 -12.21 -22.16 38.64
C GLY A 71 -13.22 -21.14 39.20
N LEU A 72 -14.21 -20.70 38.42
CA LEU A 72 -15.12 -19.61 38.80
C LEU A 72 -16.27 -20.14 39.68
N PRO A 73 -16.42 -19.67 40.93
CA PRO A 73 -17.51 -20.09 41.82
C PRO A 73 -18.90 -19.70 41.29
N ASP A 74 -19.93 -20.47 41.62
CA ASP A 74 -21.30 -20.26 41.12
C ASP A 74 -21.88 -18.87 41.44
N TRP A 75 -21.55 -18.29 42.61
CA TRP A 75 -22.01 -16.96 43.00
C TRP A 75 -21.44 -15.84 42.11
N LEU A 76 -20.32 -16.09 41.42
CA LEU A 76 -19.73 -15.21 40.40
C LEU A 76 -20.18 -15.59 38.97
N GLY A 77 -21.17 -16.46 38.80
CA GLY A 77 -21.65 -16.92 37.50
C GLY A 77 -22.08 -15.80 36.55
N PHE A 78 -22.49 -14.63 37.07
CA PHE A 78 -22.79 -13.46 36.23
C PHE A 78 -21.55 -12.92 35.48
N LEU A 79 -20.34 -13.07 36.05
CA LEU A 79 -19.09 -12.66 35.40
C LEU A 79 -18.77 -13.54 34.18
N ARG A 80 -19.27 -14.79 34.14
CA ARG A 80 -19.03 -15.71 33.03
C ARG A 80 -19.47 -15.09 31.70
N THR A 81 -20.69 -14.57 31.65
CA THR A 81 -21.24 -13.94 30.44
C THR A 81 -20.42 -12.72 30.03
N ILE A 82 -19.98 -11.90 31.01
CA ILE A 82 -19.17 -10.71 30.76
C ILE A 82 -17.79 -11.09 30.19
N PHE A 83 -17.09 -12.04 30.81
CA PHE A 83 -15.78 -12.49 30.34
C PHE A 83 -15.85 -13.13 28.95
N ILE A 84 -16.86 -13.96 28.70
CA ILE A 84 -17.09 -14.53 27.37
C ILE A 84 -17.24 -13.42 26.33
N ALA A 85 -18.08 -12.41 26.59
CA ALA A 85 -18.27 -11.28 25.68
C ALA A 85 -16.96 -10.50 25.43
N ILE A 86 -16.18 -10.23 26.50
CA ILE A 86 -14.89 -9.55 26.40
C ILE A 86 -13.87 -10.38 25.60
N PHE A 87 -13.78 -11.69 25.83
CA PHE A 87 -12.83 -12.55 25.12
C PHE A 87 -13.19 -12.68 23.65
N TYR A 88 -14.47 -12.87 23.31
CA TYR A 88 -14.90 -12.90 21.90
C TYR A 88 -14.70 -11.55 21.22
N LEU A 89 -14.97 -10.43 21.90
CA LEU A 89 -14.71 -9.09 21.34
C LEU A 89 -13.21 -8.86 21.13
N GLY A 90 -12.38 -9.18 22.12
CA GLY A 90 -10.93 -9.07 22.03
C GLY A 90 -10.35 -9.96 20.93
N ALA A 91 -10.83 -11.20 20.83
CA ALA A 91 -10.45 -12.11 19.75
C ALA A 91 -10.89 -11.57 18.38
N ALA A 92 -12.11 -11.06 18.24
CA ALA A 92 -12.59 -10.46 16.99
C ALA A 92 -11.74 -9.26 16.57
N LEU A 93 -11.34 -8.40 17.52
CA LEU A 93 -10.43 -7.28 17.27
C LEU A 93 -9.04 -7.77 16.86
N LEU A 94 -8.49 -8.76 17.56
CA LEU A 94 -7.19 -9.35 17.26
C LEU A 94 -7.18 -9.99 15.87
N VAL A 95 -8.24 -10.73 15.53
CA VAL A 95 -8.50 -11.29 14.20
C VAL A 95 -8.51 -10.15 13.19
N ALA A 96 -9.36 -9.13 13.33
CA ALA A 96 -9.44 -8.01 12.39
C ALA A 96 -8.09 -7.29 12.15
N VAL A 97 -7.30 -7.08 13.22
CA VAL A 97 -5.97 -6.46 13.11
C VAL A 97 -5.00 -7.40 12.39
N SER A 98 -4.88 -8.65 12.84
CA SER A 98 -3.99 -9.65 12.25
C SER A 98 -4.31 -9.93 10.77
N PHE A 99 -5.58 -9.93 10.39
CA PHE A 99 -6.01 -10.04 9.00
C PHE A 99 -5.37 -8.94 8.15
N THR A 100 -5.48 -7.70 8.59
CA THR A 100 -4.98 -6.53 7.86
C THR A 100 -3.46 -6.62 7.67
N TRP A 101 -2.74 -6.99 8.73
CA TRP A 101 -1.29 -7.18 8.68
C TRP A 101 -0.90 -8.31 7.72
N LEU A 102 -1.54 -9.46 7.84
CA LEU A 102 -1.25 -10.64 7.02
C LEU A 102 -1.59 -10.39 5.55
N ALA A 103 -2.74 -9.76 5.27
CA ALA A 103 -3.16 -9.44 3.92
C ALA A 103 -2.18 -8.49 3.21
N ASN A 104 -1.67 -7.48 3.94
CA ASN A 104 -0.65 -6.58 3.42
C ASN A 104 0.68 -7.29 3.19
N LEU A 105 1.10 -8.15 4.13
CA LEU A 105 2.36 -8.90 4.06
C LEU A 105 2.37 -9.89 2.87
N VAL A 106 1.29 -10.65 2.72
CA VAL A 106 1.09 -11.61 1.63
C VAL A 106 0.93 -10.88 0.30
N GLY A 107 0.25 -9.73 0.27
CA GLY A 107 0.03 -8.96 -0.95
C GLY A 107 1.29 -8.31 -1.52
N ALA A 108 2.22 -7.89 -0.67
CA ALA A 108 3.45 -7.18 -1.05
C ALA A 108 4.21 -7.77 -2.25
N PRO A 109 4.55 -9.08 -2.29
CA PRO A 109 5.21 -9.68 -3.46
C PRO A 109 4.38 -9.59 -4.74
N PHE A 110 3.06 -9.77 -4.66
CA PHE A 110 2.18 -9.71 -5.83
C PHE A 110 2.00 -8.29 -6.35
N TYR A 111 2.02 -7.28 -5.47
CA TYR A 111 1.95 -5.88 -5.90
C TYR A 111 3.17 -5.45 -6.72
N GLY A 112 4.36 -5.95 -6.39
CA GLY A 112 5.55 -5.78 -7.21
C GLY A 112 5.40 -6.41 -8.61
N LEU A 113 4.95 -7.67 -8.66
CA LEU A 113 4.71 -8.37 -9.94
C LEU A 113 3.60 -7.71 -10.77
N MET A 114 2.56 -7.19 -10.11
CA MET A 114 1.51 -6.42 -10.76
C MET A 114 2.06 -5.16 -11.40
N ALA A 115 2.91 -4.41 -10.69
CA ALA A 115 3.53 -3.20 -11.22
C ALA A 115 4.38 -3.52 -12.46
N GLU A 116 5.18 -4.59 -12.43
CA GLU A 116 5.95 -5.04 -13.59
C GLU A 116 5.04 -5.39 -14.79
N GLN A 117 3.93 -6.09 -14.55
CA GLN A 117 3.01 -6.44 -15.61
C GLN A 117 2.35 -5.20 -16.24
N VAL A 118 2.12 -4.15 -15.46
CA VAL A 118 1.61 -2.86 -15.94
C VAL A 118 2.66 -2.15 -16.79
N GLU A 119 3.94 -2.18 -16.43
CA GLU A 119 5.04 -1.62 -17.25
C GLU A 119 5.11 -2.32 -18.62
N LYS A 120 5.10 -3.65 -18.62
CA LYS A 120 5.08 -4.49 -19.84
C LYS A 120 3.90 -4.18 -20.76
N LEU A 121 2.73 -3.91 -20.17
CA LEU A 121 1.52 -3.56 -20.89
C LEU A 121 1.53 -2.14 -21.50
N ASN A 122 2.47 -1.30 -21.11
CA ASN A 122 2.64 0.06 -21.61
C ASN A 122 3.96 0.24 -22.37
N GLY A 123 4.63 -0.85 -22.75
CA GLY A 123 5.78 -0.85 -23.66
C GLY A 123 7.15 -0.80 -23.00
N GLU A 124 7.23 -0.86 -21.66
CA GLU A 124 8.50 -1.00 -20.94
C GLU A 124 8.80 -2.47 -20.69
N THR A 125 9.90 -2.98 -21.26
CA THR A 125 10.37 -4.36 -21.08
C THR A 125 11.61 -4.47 -20.20
N ASP A 126 12.14 -3.34 -19.70
CA ASP A 126 13.37 -3.30 -18.91
C ASP A 126 13.19 -3.77 -17.45
N ALA A 127 11.97 -4.14 -17.06
CA ALA A 127 11.73 -4.74 -15.75
C ALA A 127 12.51 -6.06 -15.64
N THR A 128 13.46 -6.09 -14.70
CA THR A 128 14.53 -7.09 -14.61
C THR A 128 14.10 -8.44 -14.05
N THR A 129 12.84 -8.60 -13.62
CA THR A 129 12.41 -9.77 -12.84
C THR A 129 11.71 -10.81 -13.73
N ALA A 130 12.49 -11.68 -14.36
CA ALA A 130 11.91 -12.90 -14.94
C ALA A 130 11.34 -13.79 -13.81
N LEU A 131 10.04 -14.10 -13.88
CA LEU A 131 9.38 -15.05 -12.97
C LEU A 131 9.96 -16.45 -13.18
N SER A 132 10.84 -16.87 -12.28
CA SER A 132 11.34 -18.24 -12.17
C SER A 132 11.06 -18.75 -10.76
N LEU A 133 10.75 -20.04 -10.61
CA LEU A 133 10.53 -20.65 -9.29
C LEU A 133 11.76 -20.47 -8.36
N SER A 134 12.97 -20.39 -8.93
CA SER A 134 14.20 -20.14 -8.19
C SER A 134 14.35 -18.70 -7.68
N THR A 135 13.66 -17.72 -8.28
CA THR A 135 13.77 -16.30 -7.91
C THR A 135 12.69 -15.86 -6.90
N ILE A 136 11.63 -16.67 -6.71
CA ILE A 136 10.50 -16.36 -5.82
C ILE A 136 10.92 -16.02 -4.37
N PRO A 137 11.77 -16.82 -3.68
CA PRO A 137 12.14 -16.50 -2.30
C PRO A 137 12.86 -15.16 -2.17
N GLY A 138 13.73 -14.83 -3.14
CA GLY A 138 14.43 -13.54 -3.18
C GLY A 138 13.49 -12.37 -3.44
N ILE A 139 12.47 -12.55 -4.30
CA ILE A 139 11.43 -11.55 -4.55
C ILE A 139 10.62 -11.28 -3.28
N ILE A 140 10.18 -12.34 -2.59
CA ILE A 140 9.43 -12.22 -1.34
C ILE A 140 10.28 -11.48 -0.30
N TRP A 141 11.52 -11.93 -0.05
CA TRP A 141 12.38 -11.31 0.94
C TRP A 141 12.63 -9.82 0.66
N ARG A 142 12.94 -9.47 -0.59
CA ARG A 142 13.14 -8.08 -1.01
C ARG A 142 11.87 -7.25 -0.81
N ALA A 143 10.71 -7.75 -1.24
CA ALA A 143 9.44 -7.05 -1.08
C ALA A 143 9.10 -6.82 0.40
N LEU A 144 9.29 -7.83 1.25
CA LEU A 144 9.10 -7.72 2.70
C LEU A 144 10.06 -6.71 3.34
N ALA A 145 11.34 -6.74 2.97
CA ALA A 145 12.32 -5.77 3.45
C ALA A 145 11.94 -4.34 3.02
N ARG A 146 11.42 -4.16 1.80
CA ARG A 146 10.94 -2.87 1.31
C ARG A 146 9.70 -2.39 2.06
N GLU A 147 8.73 -3.26 2.32
CA GLU A 147 7.56 -2.93 3.16
C GLU A 147 7.98 -2.55 4.58
N MET A 148 8.97 -3.24 5.16
CA MET A 148 9.51 -2.89 6.47
C MET A 148 10.15 -1.50 6.48
N GLN A 149 10.89 -1.13 5.42
CA GLN A 149 11.42 0.24 5.27
C GLN A 149 10.30 1.29 5.17
N LYS A 150 9.22 0.99 4.46
CA LYS A 150 8.03 1.86 4.37
C LYS A 150 7.34 2.02 5.72
N LEU A 151 7.17 0.92 6.46
CA LEU A 151 6.59 0.92 7.80
C LEU A 151 7.43 1.71 8.79
N LEU A 152 8.76 1.49 8.82
CA LEU A 152 9.67 2.24 9.68
C LEU A 152 9.67 3.74 9.33
N TYR A 153 9.65 4.07 8.03
CA TYR A 153 9.52 5.46 7.59
C TYR A 153 8.20 6.08 8.02
N TYR A 154 7.07 5.36 7.89
CA TYR A 154 5.76 5.78 8.37
C TYR A 154 5.80 6.03 9.88
N LEU A 155 6.22 5.06 10.68
CA LEU A 155 6.26 5.15 12.14
C LEU A 155 7.15 6.30 12.63
N SER A 156 8.33 6.48 12.02
CA SER A 156 9.26 7.58 12.36
C SER A 156 8.64 8.98 12.19
N ARG A 157 7.58 9.10 11.38
CA ARG A 157 6.87 10.37 11.12
C ARG A 157 5.50 10.43 11.80
N ALA A 158 4.82 9.29 11.89
CA ALA A 158 3.53 9.15 12.53
C ALA A 158 3.63 9.30 14.05
N ILE A 159 4.70 8.79 14.69
CA ILE A 159 4.86 8.89 16.15
C ILE A 159 5.00 10.35 16.60
N PRO A 160 5.92 11.18 16.05
CA PRO A 160 5.96 12.60 16.41
C PRO A 160 4.66 13.34 16.11
N LEU A 161 3.99 12.99 15.00
CA LEU A 161 2.71 13.60 14.64
C LEU A 161 1.58 13.21 15.59
N ALA A 162 1.56 11.97 16.08
CA ALA A 162 0.63 11.48 17.09
C ALA A 162 0.87 12.15 18.44
N LEU A 163 2.12 12.29 18.87
CA LEU A 163 2.47 13.05 20.07
C LEU A 163 2.05 14.52 19.95
N LEU A 164 2.28 15.14 18.79
CA LEU A 164 1.82 16.51 18.52
C LEU A 164 0.29 16.61 18.56
N SER A 165 -0.42 15.62 18.01
CA SER A 165 -1.88 15.56 18.06
C SER A 165 -2.42 15.41 19.48
N LEU A 166 -1.75 14.61 20.31
CA LEU A 166 -2.10 14.44 21.72
C LEU A 166 -1.91 15.74 22.50
N LEU A 167 -0.76 16.40 22.36
CA LEU A 167 -0.49 17.70 22.96
C LEU A 167 -1.46 18.78 22.45
N GLY A 168 -1.78 18.74 21.16
CA GLY A 168 -2.72 19.65 20.53
C GLY A 168 -4.16 19.50 20.98
N THR A 169 -4.52 18.40 21.64
CA THR A 169 -5.86 18.22 22.23
C THR A 169 -6.15 19.26 23.32
N PHE A 170 -5.10 19.78 23.98
CA PHE A 170 -5.21 20.84 24.98
C PHE A 170 -5.18 22.26 24.37
N ILE A 171 -4.91 22.39 23.06
CA ILE A 171 -4.79 23.67 22.36
C ILE A 171 -5.87 23.71 21.26
N ALA A 172 -7.00 24.36 21.53
CA ALA A 172 -8.20 24.30 20.68
C ALA A 172 -7.97 24.59 19.16
N PRO A 173 -7.16 25.60 18.75
CA PRO A 173 -6.85 25.79 17.34
C PRO A 173 -6.07 24.65 16.71
N LEU A 174 -5.16 24.03 17.48
CA LEU A 174 -4.29 22.96 17.00
C LEU A 174 -5.08 21.66 16.81
N ALA A 175 -5.99 21.33 17.74
CA ALA A 175 -6.88 20.18 17.64
C ALA A 175 -7.71 20.19 16.34
N THR A 176 -8.24 21.36 15.96
CA THR A 176 -9.05 21.53 14.73
C THR A 176 -8.24 21.30 13.45
N LEU A 177 -6.94 21.61 13.45
CA LEU A 177 -6.06 21.44 12.29
C LEU A 177 -5.50 20.01 12.14
N MET A 178 -5.45 19.23 13.22
CA MET A 178 -4.85 17.89 13.22
C MET A 178 -5.43 16.95 12.16
N PRO A 179 -6.75 16.82 11.97
CA PRO A 179 -7.30 15.94 10.94
C PRO A 179 -6.80 16.27 9.52
N PHE A 180 -6.63 17.55 9.19
CA PHE A 180 -6.11 17.99 7.89
C PHE A 180 -4.63 17.65 7.72
N ILE A 181 -3.83 17.80 8.79
CA ILE A 181 -2.41 17.43 8.77
C ILE A 181 -2.26 15.92 8.64
N TRP A 182 -3.06 15.14 9.36
CA TRP A 182 -3.12 13.68 9.23
C TRP A 182 -3.54 13.24 7.84
N PHE A 183 -4.55 13.90 7.26
CA PHE A 183 -4.97 13.63 5.88
C PHE A 183 -3.84 13.91 4.89
N TRP A 184 -3.15 15.05 5.03
CA TRP A 184 -2.03 15.41 4.16
C TRP A 184 -0.85 14.44 4.29
N PHE A 185 -0.54 14.03 5.51
CA PHE A 185 0.44 12.99 5.80
C PHE A 185 0.02 11.65 5.18
N GLY A 186 -1.23 11.23 5.36
CA GLY A 186 -1.80 10.02 4.79
C GLY A 186 -1.74 10.01 3.26
N ALA A 187 -2.14 11.11 2.61
CA ALA A 187 -2.01 11.26 1.15
C ALA A 187 -0.56 11.09 0.68
N LYS A 188 0.39 11.73 1.35
CA LYS A 188 1.81 11.56 1.03
C LYS A 188 2.27 10.10 1.20
N MET A 189 1.79 9.42 2.24
CA MET A 189 2.12 8.00 2.49
C MET A 189 1.48 7.08 1.45
N MET A 190 0.24 7.32 1.03
CA MET A 190 -0.40 6.56 -0.05
C MET A 190 0.36 6.67 -1.37
N THR A 191 0.84 7.87 -1.69
CA THR A 191 1.70 8.08 -2.87
C THR A 191 2.96 7.23 -2.77
N LEU A 192 3.64 7.31 -1.62
CA LEU A 192 4.86 6.56 -1.40
C LEU A 192 4.59 5.06 -1.44
N GLN A 193 3.53 4.57 -0.81
CA GLN A 193 3.20 3.13 -0.74
C GLN A 193 3.07 2.50 -2.12
N TYR A 194 2.30 3.15 -3.02
CA TYR A 194 1.91 2.54 -4.29
C TYR A 194 2.84 2.86 -5.45
N VAL A 195 3.47 4.05 -5.48
CA VAL A 195 4.46 4.36 -6.52
C VAL A 195 5.76 3.59 -6.29
N ASP A 196 6.07 3.23 -5.05
CA ASP A 196 7.32 2.54 -4.70
C ASP A 196 7.46 1.15 -5.33
N TYR A 197 6.38 0.43 -5.61
CA TYR A 197 6.46 -0.89 -6.24
C TYR A 197 7.21 -0.85 -7.58
N ALA A 198 6.95 0.15 -8.42
CA ALA A 198 7.67 0.34 -9.68
C ALA A 198 9.14 0.76 -9.49
N TYR A 199 9.41 1.59 -8.48
CA TYR A 199 10.79 1.95 -8.11
C TYR A 199 11.60 0.74 -7.61
N ASP A 200 10.99 -0.12 -6.78
CA ASP A 200 11.64 -1.27 -6.18
C ASP A 200 11.90 -2.40 -7.20
N ASN A 201 10.99 -2.57 -8.17
CA ASN A 201 11.20 -3.46 -9.32
C ASN A 201 12.46 -3.09 -10.10
N HIS A 202 12.75 -1.80 -10.21
CA HIS A 202 13.94 -1.25 -10.86
C HIS A 202 15.16 -1.15 -9.93
N GLY A 203 15.08 -1.66 -8.69
CA GLY A 203 16.19 -1.63 -7.72
C GLY A 203 16.53 -0.23 -7.22
N VAL A 204 15.64 0.76 -7.39
CA VAL A 204 15.90 2.14 -6.95
C VAL A 204 15.81 2.23 -5.43
N GLY A 205 16.88 2.72 -4.81
CA GLY A 205 16.97 2.85 -3.36
C GLY A 205 15.89 3.77 -2.78
N PHE A 206 15.42 3.45 -1.57
CA PHE A 206 14.33 4.19 -0.90
C PHE A 206 14.59 5.71 -0.77
N ARG A 207 15.85 6.12 -0.56
CA ARG A 207 16.24 7.54 -0.49
C ARG A 207 16.09 8.25 -1.83
N GLU A 208 16.43 7.59 -2.92
CA GLU A 208 16.36 8.13 -4.28
C GLU A 208 14.92 8.22 -4.77
N MET A 209 14.11 7.19 -4.52
CA MET A 209 12.67 7.20 -4.75
C MET A 209 12.02 8.42 -4.07
N ARG A 210 12.31 8.66 -2.78
CA ARG A 210 11.81 9.84 -2.06
C ARG A 210 12.32 11.18 -2.63
N LYS A 211 13.55 11.23 -3.16
CA LYS A 211 14.06 12.42 -3.85
C LYS A 211 13.28 12.67 -5.14
N SER A 212 12.98 11.62 -5.90
CA SER A 212 12.18 11.68 -7.12
C SER A 212 10.74 12.14 -6.84
N LEU A 213 10.07 11.56 -5.83
CA LEU A 213 8.71 11.97 -5.44
C LEU A 213 8.63 13.42 -4.96
N ARG A 214 9.70 13.96 -4.35
CA ARG A 214 9.75 15.38 -3.95
C ARG A 214 9.74 16.33 -5.15
N ALA A 215 10.35 15.94 -6.27
CA ALA A 215 10.32 16.74 -7.50
C ALA A 215 8.89 16.86 -8.06
N GLN A 216 8.06 15.84 -7.85
CA GLN A 216 6.67 15.80 -8.29
C GLN A 216 5.65 15.88 -7.15
N ARG A 217 5.98 16.61 -6.08
CA ARG A 217 5.19 16.64 -4.84
C ARG A 217 3.71 16.99 -5.05
N ARG A 218 3.38 17.85 -6.03
CA ARG A 218 1.99 18.27 -6.29
C ARG A 218 1.17 17.14 -6.89
N ALA A 219 1.66 16.52 -7.96
CA ALA A 219 1.04 15.35 -8.55
C ALA A 219 0.99 14.18 -7.58
N GLY A 220 2.08 13.93 -6.84
CA GLY A 220 2.11 12.91 -5.80
C GLY A 220 0.99 13.12 -4.78
N LEU A 221 0.92 14.30 -4.16
CA LEU A 221 -0.15 14.63 -3.20
C LEU A 221 -1.56 14.46 -3.78
N GLY A 222 -1.78 14.81 -5.05
CA GLY A 222 -3.07 14.60 -5.70
C GLY A 222 -3.44 13.13 -5.88
N PHE A 223 -2.49 12.31 -6.32
CA PHE A 223 -2.64 10.85 -6.42
C PHE A 223 -2.92 10.23 -5.04
N GLY A 224 -2.11 10.62 -4.05
CA GLY A 224 -2.26 10.17 -2.68
C GLY A 224 -3.58 10.56 -2.04
N ALA A 225 -4.03 11.80 -2.23
CA ALA A 225 -5.26 12.30 -1.64
C ALA A 225 -6.49 11.56 -2.17
N ILE A 226 -6.59 11.37 -3.49
CA ILE A 226 -7.71 10.61 -4.06
C ILE A 226 -7.66 9.13 -3.65
N THR A 227 -6.46 8.57 -3.50
CA THR A 227 -6.29 7.19 -3.02
C THR A 227 -6.73 7.06 -1.56
N THR A 228 -6.33 7.99 -0.68
CA THR A 228 -6.80 8.03 0.71
C THR A 228 -8.33 8.12 0.79
N LEU A 229 -8.94 9.04 0.03
CA LEU A 229 -10.40 9.21 0.01
C LEU A 229 -11.11 7.96 -0.52
N ALA A 230 -10.57 7.33 -1.57
CA ALA A 230 -11.14 6.10 -2.10
C ALA A 230 -11.03 4.92 -1.11
N SER A 231 -9.92 4.81 -0.37
CA SER A 231 -9.74 3.79 0.68
C SER A 231 -10.66 3.96 1.88
N MET A 232 -11.22 5.16 2.12
CA MET A 232 -12.23 5.37 3.17
C MET A 232 -13.57 4.70 2.85
N LEU A 233 -13.81 4.31 1.59
CA LEU A 233 -15.02 3.60 1.19
C LEU A 233 -14.83 2.08 1.41
N PRO A 234 -15.45 1.48 2.44
CA PRO A 234 -15.12 0.12 2.88
C PRO A 234 -15.33 -0.94 1.78
N PHE A 235 -16.42 -0.87 1.03
CA PHE A 235 -16.71 -1.82 -0.06
C PHE A 235 -15.81 -1.63 -1.28
N PHE A 236 -15.25 -0.45 -1.48
CA PHE A 236 -14.36 -0.15 -2.62
C PHE A 236 -12.89 -0.40 -2.29
N ASN A 237 -12.51 -0.38 -1.01
CA ASN A 237 -11.11 -0.44 -0.58
C ASN A 237 -10.36 -1.67 -1.13
N ALA A 238 -11.02 -2.83 -1.24
CA ALA A 238 -10.43 -4.04 -1.82
C ALA A 238 -9.97 -3.86 -3.28
N LEU A 239 -10.68 -3.04 -4.07
CA LEU A 239 -10.31 -2.71 -5.45
C LEU A 239 -9.40 -1.48 -5.53
N VAL A 240 -9.40 -0.61 -4.52
CA VAL A 240 -8.54 0.57 -4.46
C VAL A 240 -7.08 0.18 -4.40
N VAL A 241 -6.71 -0.84 -3.62
CA VAL A 241 -5.31 -1.31 -3.51
C VAL A 241 -4.73 -1.68 -4.88
N PRO A 242 -5.29 -2.65 -5.64
CA PRO A 242 -4.74 -3.01 -6.95
C PRO A 242 -4.85 -1.86 -7.97
N ALA A 243 -5.90 -1.04 -7.90
CA ALA A 243 -6.02 0.16 -8.76
C ALA A 243 -4.91 1.17 -8.45
N ALA A 244 -4.58 1.38 -7.18
CA ALA A 244 -3.54 2.29 -6.74
C ALA A 244 -2.15 1.76 -7.10
N VAL A 245 -1.90 0.44 -7.02
CA VAL A 245 -0.66 -0.16 -7.56
C VAL A 245 -0.53 0.15 -9.04
N CYS A 246 -1.55 -0.14 -9.86
CA CYS A 246 -1.53 0.16 -11.29
C CYS A 246 -1.33 1.66 -11.57
N GLY A 247 -2.05 2.52 -10.84
CA GLY A 247 -1.94 3.97 -10.96
C GLY A 247 -0.57 4.50 -10.55
N GLY A 248 0.01 3.93 -9.49
CA GLY A 248 1.35 4.26 -9.00
C GLY A 248 2.44 3.87 -9.99
N THR A 249 2.29 2.74 -10.67
CA THR A 249 3.17 2.35 -11.78
C THR A 249 3.08 3.31 -12.95
N LEU A 250 1.86 3.67 -13.38
CA LEU A 250 1.68 4.65 -14.47
C LEU A 250 2.25 6.02 -14.09
N PHE A 251 2.12 6.43 -12.82
CA PHE A 251 2.73 7.64 -12.28
C PHE A 251 4.26 7.57 -12.39
N TYR A 252 4.86 6.43 -12.03
CA TYR A 252 6.30 6.19 -12.14
C TYR A 252 6.79 6.32 -13.59
N MET A 253 6.11 5.66 -14.54
CA MET A 253 6.48 5.68 -15.96
C MET A 253 6.48 7.10 -16.52
N ASP A 254 5.40 7.86 -16.30
CA ASP A 254 5.28 9.26 -16.76
C ASP A 254 6.34 10.16 -16.08
N THR A 255 6.71 9.87 -14.81
CA THR A 255 7.80 10.56 -14.10
C THR A 255 9.16 10.30 -14.73
N ARG A 256 9.40 9.07 -15.19
CA ARG A 256 10.67 8.65 -15.79
C ARG A 256 10.83 9.23 -17.19
N LEU A 257 9.77 9.20 -18.01
CA LEU A 257 9.72 9.78 -19.35
C LEU A 257 9.93 11.30 -19.34
N SER A 258 9.54 11.97 -18.24
CA SER A 258 9.73 13.42 -18.07
C SER A 258 11.16 13.81 -17.69
N LYS A 259 12.02 12.86 -17.27
CA LYS A 259 13.46 13.13 -17.08
C LYS A 259 14.18 12.81 -18.41
N PRO A 260 14.84 13.79 -19.06
CA PRO A 260 15.64 13.48 -20.24
C PRO A 260 16.68 12.42 -19.89
N ASN A 261 16.72 11.34 -20.66
CA ASN A 261 17.63 10.20 -20.48
C ASN A 261 19.10 10.67 -20.45
N THR A 262 19.63 10.94 -19.26
CA THR A 262 21.07 11.25 -19.08
C THR A 262 21.95 10.02 -19.29
N HIS A 263 21.36 8.82 -19.40
CA HIS A 263 22.10 7.56 -19.57
C HIS A 263 22.30 7.10 -21.01
N LYS A 264 21.60 7.66 -22.01
CA LYS A 264 21.81 7.27 -23.42
C LYS A 264 22.90 8.07 -24.14
N GLN A 265 23.31 9.23 -23.63
CA GLN A 265 24.35 10.04 -24.27
C GLN A 265 25.78 9.64 -23.88
N ALA A 266 25.97 8.84 -22.82
CA ALA A 266 27.31 8.43 -22.37
C ALA A 266 27.86 7.17 -23.08
N SER A 267 27.02 6.42 -23.80
CA SER A 267 27.44 5.21 -24.54
C SER A 267 27.64 5.45 -26.05
N GLU A 268 27.32 6.63 -26.57
CA GLU A 268 27.55 6.99 -27.98
C GLU A 268 28.77 7.90 -28.18
N THR A 269 29.53 8.19 -27.10
CA THR A 269 30.78 8.98 -27.14
C THR A 269 31.99 8.22 -26.59
N LYS A 270 32.07 6.91 -26.86
CA LYS A 270 33.33 6.17 -26.79
C LYS A 270 33.47 5.22 -27.96
#